data_AF-A0A520ICS9-F1
#
_entry.id   AF-A0A520ICS9-F1
#
_cell.length_a   1.000
_cell.length_b   1.000
_cell.length_c   1.000
_cell.angle_alpha   90.00
_cell.angle_beta   90.00
_cell.angle_gamma   90.00
#
_symmetry.space_group_name_H-M   'P 1'
#
loop_
_entity.id
_entity.type
_entity.pdbx_description
1 polymer ?
#
loop_
_entity_poly.entity_id
_entity_poly.type
_entity_poly.pdbx_seq_one_letter_code
_entity_poly.pdbx_strand_id
1 'polypeptide(L)' 'LINTNYALDAKLNPVRDALAIEDKNSPYVNFVVGLPGGEKDPRVVKLIAALRSPATKTFIEQHYRGAVLPAF' A
#
# COMPACT_ATOMS: atom_id res chain seq x y z
N LEU A 1 0.53 0.84 19.07
CA LEU A 1 0.51 1.00 17.60
C LEU A 1 -0.79 0.38 17.09
N ILE A 2 -1.61 1.12 16.34
CA ILE A 2 -2.86 0.62 15.74
C ILE A 2 -2.66 0.43 14.24
N ASN A 3 -3.26 -0.62 13.67
CA ASN A 3 -3.19 -0.87 12.24
C ASN A 3 -4.10 0.11 11.46
N THR A 4 -3.62 0.56 10.30
CA THR A 4 -4.32 1.52 9.43
C THR A 4 -5.72 1.08 9.03
N ASN A 5 -5.97 -0.21 8.79
CA ASN A 5 -7.30 -0.70 8.38
C ASN A 5 -8.35 -0.45 9.48
N TYR A 6 -8.03 -0.74 10.74
CA TYR A 6 -8.95 -0.46 11.86
C TYR A 6 -9.23 1.03 12.03
N ALA A 7 -8.22 1.89 11.83
CA ALA A 7 -8.41 3.34 11.89
C ALA A 7 -9.35 3.83 10.78
N LEU A 8 -9.15 3.33 9.55
CA LEU A 8 -9.99 3.69 8.40
C LEU A 8 -11.45 3.21 8.59
N ASP A 9 -11.66 1.99 9.08
CA ASP A 9 -12.99 1.46 9.38
C ASP A 9 -13.71 2.27 10.46
N ALA A 10 -12.95 2.76 11.45
CA ALA A 10 -13.43 3.68 12.48
C ALA A 10 -13.61 5.13 11.98
N LYS A 11 -13.42 5.39 10.68
CA LYS A 11 -13.49 6.71 10.02
C LYS A 11 -12.46 7.72 10.55
N LEU A 12 -11.38 7.24 11.16
CA LEU A 12 -10.24 8.06 11.56
C LEU A 12 -9.31 8.27 10.38
N ASN A 13 -8.70 9.45 10.29
CA ASN A 13 -7.65 9.74 9.33
C ASN A 13 -6.28 9.66 10.04
N PRO A 14 -5.46 8.63 9.77
CA PRO A 14 -4.15 8.47 10.43
C PRO A 14 -3.19 9.65 10.24
N VAL A 15 -3.32 10.42 9.15
CA VAL A 15 -2.46 11.57 8.90
C VAL A 15 -2.78 12.73 9.83
N ARG A 16 -4.04 12.85 10.27
CA ARG A 16 -4.52 13.96 11.12
C ARG A 16 -4.74 13.55 12.56
N ASP A 17 -5.30 12.37 12.77
CA ASP A 17 -5.86 11.92 14.04
C ASP A 17 -4.89 11.02 14.82
N ALA A 18 -3.74 10.64 14.23
CA ALA A 18 -2.73 9.87 14.94
C ALA A 18 -1.95 10.74 15.94
N LEU A 19 -1.76 10.20 17.14
CA LEU A 19 -0.90 10.81 18.17
C LEU A 19 0.60 10.76 17.79
N ALA A 20 0.98 9.77 16.99
CA ALA A 20 2.29 9.62 16.38
C ALA A 20 2.14 8.78 15.11
N ILE A 21 2.92 9.10 14.08
CA ILE A 21 2.94 8.39 12.80
C ILE A 21 4.37 7.91 12.52
N GLU A 22 4.50 6.70 11.97
CA GLU A 22 5.80 6.18 11.55
C GLU A 22 6.32 6.97 10.34
N ASP A 23 7.65 7.08 10.25
CA ASP A 23 8.29 7.72 9.10
C ASP A 23 7.97 6.94 7.81
N LYS A 24 7.77 7.67 6.72
CA LYS A 24 7.53 7.11 5.39
C LYS A 24 8.70 6.26 4.87
N ASN A 25 9.92 6.53 5.33
CA ASN A 25 11.14 5.79 5.03
C ASN A 25 11.33 4.67 6.07
N SER A 26 10.44 3.68 6.04
CA SER A 26 10.47 2.53 6.94
C SER A 26 10.80 1.23 6.20
N PRO A 27 11.27 0.18 6.90
CA PRO A 27 11.49 -1.13 6.29
C PRO A 27 10.19 -1.92 6.01
N TYR A 28 9.01 -1.33 6.26
CA TYR A 28 7.72 -2.03 6.30
C TYR A 28 6.90 -1.91 4.99
N VAL A 29 7.59 -1.90 3.85
CA VAL A 29 6.91 -1.96 2.55
C VAL A 29 6.15 -3.29 2.43
N ASN A 30 4.92 -3.24 1.91
CA ASN A 30 4.17 -4.45 1.62
C ASN A 30 4.64 -5.08 0.31
N PHE A 31 4.82 -6.41 0.30
CA PHE A 31 5.33 -7.16 -0.86
C PHE A 31 4.27 -8.08 -1.44
N VAL A 32 4.29 -8.24 -2.77
CA VAL A 32 3.67 -9.39 -3.43
C VAL A 32 4.66 -10.54 -3.37
N VAL A 33 4.27 -11.66 -2.75
CA VAL A 33 5.13 -12.85 -2.59
C VAL A 33 4.52 -14.02 -3.33
N GLY A 34 5.36 -14.82 -3.97
CA GLY A 34 4.96 -16.02 -4.70
C GLY A 34 5.95 -17.16 -4.51
N LEU A 35 5.64 -18.32 -5.07
CA LEU A 35 6.55 -19.47 -5.09
C LEU A 35 7.75 -19.22 -6.03
N PRO A 36 8.90 -19.88 -5.81
CA PRO A 36 10.03 -19.81 -6.73
C PRO A 36 9.64 -20.13 -8.18
N GLY A 37 10.07 -19.29 -9.12
CA GLY A 37 9.73 -19.40 -10.53
C GLY A 37 8.41 -18.72 -10.91
N GLY A 38 7.60 -18.33 -9.93
CA GLY A 38 6.34 -17.61 -10.15
C GLY A 38 6.54 -16.21 -10.76
N GLU A 39 7.71 -15.60 -10.58
CA GLU A 39 8.06 -14.30 -11.15
C GLU A 39 8.08 -14.30 -12.69
N LYS A 40 8.17 -15.48 -13.32
CA LYS A 40 8.17 -15.66 -14.77
C LYS A 40 6.77 -15.99 -15.32
N ASP A 41 5.80 -16.26 -14.45
CA ASP A 41 4.44 -16.54 -14.89
C ASP A 41 3.84 -15.29 -15.56
N PRO A 42 3.38 -15.35 -16.82
CA PRO A 42 2.81 -14.20 -17.52
C PRO A 42 1.64 -13.54 -16.76
N ARG A 43 0.91 -14.30 -15.94
CA ARG A 43 -0.18 -13.78 -15.10
C ARG A 43 0.37 -12.93 -13.94
N VAL A 44 1.48 -13.35 -13.33
CA VAL A 44 2.16 -12.61 -12.27
C VAL A 44 2.77 -11.33 -12.83
N VAL A 45 3.41 -11.40 -14.00
CA VAL A 45 3.95 -10.20 -14.67
C VAL A 45 2.85 -9.17 -14.95
N LYS A 46 1.70 -9.62 -15.48
CA LYS A 46 0.53 -8.74 -15.70
C LYS A 46 -0.01 -8.15 -14.40
N LEU A 47 -0.07 -8.93 -13.33
CA LEU A 47 -0.51 -8.46 -12.01
C LEU A 47 0.42 -7.37 -11.47
N ILE A 48 1.74 -7.60 -11.47
CA ILE A 48 2.71 -6.62 -11.00
C ILE A 48 2.64 -5.33 -11.83
N ALA A 49 2.50 -5.43 -13.15
CA ALA A 49 2.32 -4.26 -14.01
C ALA A 49 1.05 -3.47 -13.68
N ALA A 50 -0.07 -4.16 -13.40
CA ALA A 50 -1.31 -3.52 -12.98
C ALA A 50 -1.15 -2.82 -11.63
N LEU A 51 -0.58 -3.50 -10.63
CA LEU A 51 -0.36 -2.96 -9.28
C LEU A 51 0.59 -1.75 -9.28
N ARG A 52 1.58 -1.72 -10.19
CA ARG A 52 2.54 -0.60 -10.33
C ARG A 52 2.10 0.44 -11.37
N SER A 53 0.85 0.40 -11.81
CA SER A 53 0.34 1.33 -12.82
C SER A 53 0.10 2.74 -12.24
N PRO A 54 0.15 3.80 -13.09
CA PRO A 54 -0.25 5.14 -12.67
C PRO A 54 -1.67 5.20 -12.13
N ALA A 55 -2.60 4.42 -12.70
CA ALA A 55 -3.98 4.34 -12.23
C ALA A 55 -4.07 3.82 -10.79
N THR A 56 -3.32 2.76 -10.46
CA THR A 56 -3.27 2.24 -9.08
C THR A 56 -2.62 3.23 -8.11
N LYS A 57 -1.55 3.92 -8.54
CA LYS A 57 -0.96 4.99 -7.74
C LYS A 57 -1.97 6.09 -7.41
N THR A 58 -2.65 6.61 -8.42
CA THR A 58 -3.68 7.63 -8.26
C THR A 58 -4.83 7.16 -7.37
N PHE A 59 -5.27 5.91 -7.54
CA PHE A 59 -6.30 5.33 -6.67
C PHE A 59 -5.85 5.33 -5.20
N ILE A 60 -4.63 4.89 -4.91
CA ILE A 60 -4.10 4.84 -3.53
C ILE A 60 -4.08 6.25 -2.92
N GLU A 61 -3.54 7.23 -3.65
CA GLU A 61 -3.42 8.61 -3.19
C GLU A 61 -4.80 9.25 -2.91
N GLN A 62 -5.78 9.04 -3.79
CA GLN A 62 -7.10 9.65 -3.67
C GLN A 62 -7.99 8.96 -2.63
N HIS A 63 -7.95 7.63 -2.60
CA HIS A 63 -8.83 6.85 -1.73
C HIS A 63 -8.35 6.88 -0.28
N TYR A 64 -7.05 6.67 -0.05
CA TYR A 64 -6.49 6.57 1.29
C TYR A 64 -5.93 7.89 1.83
N ARG A 65 -5.79 8.93 0.99
CA ARG A 65 -5.47 10.31 1.40
C ARG A 65 -4.24 10.40 2.32
N GLY A 66 -3.21 9.62 2.01
CA GLY A 66 -1.95 9.58 2.76
C GLY A 66 -1.89 8.54 3.88
N ALA A 67 -3.00 7.86 4.22
CA ALA A 67 -2.99 6.74 5.16
C ALA A 67 -2.27 5.49 4.61
N VAL A 68 -2.25 5.36 3.28
CA VAL A 68 -1.51 4.33 2.54
C VAL A 68 -0.65 5.03 1.50
N LEU A 69 0.63 4.67 1.44
CA LEU A 69 1.59 5.27 0.53
C LEU A 69 2.01 4.27 -0.57
N PRO A 70 2.03 4.67 -1.85
CA PRO A 70 2.61 3.86 -2.91
C PRO A 70 4.12 3.67 -2.68
N ALA A 71 4.62 2.45 -2.92
CA ALA A 71 6.03 2.10 -2.73
C ALA A 71 6.78 1.85 -4.06
N PHE A 72 6.33 2.48 -5.15
CA PHE A 72 6.86 2.31 -6.50
C PHE A 72 6.82 3.60 -7.32
#